data_AF-A0A523I2N5-F1
#
_entry.id   AF-A0A523I2N5-F1
#
_cell.length_a   1.000
_cell.length_b   1.000
_cell.length_c   1.000
_cell.angle_alpha   90.00
_cell.angle_beta   90.00
_cell.angle_gamma   90.00
#
_symmetry.space_group_name_H-M   'P 1'
#
loop_
_entity.id
_entity.type
_entity.pdbx_description
1 polymer ?
#
loop_
_entity_poly.entity_id
_entity_poly.type
_entity_poly.pdbx_seq_one_letter_code
_entity_poly.pdbx_strand_id
1 'polypeptide(L)'
;MRQANSGKARLLILLIAIAALSVAAVACGSDDGGVGKSFDGPIAKIDATDRVYTIQDLLDAGFKKSKTYDVEGLPGATEVLYGFYGVDPYNRQEYEARFYPSHARAIEVGIDYADEVTGPEAVILKDIQRWKVGLTERRQCAGNGGHHSGKCDNPKYFDYVIVGNMVLLCQGKDSPTSLQHCADLMSVVQ
;
A
#
# COMPACT_ATOMS: atom_id res chain seq x y z
N MET A 1 3.22 82.03 1.12
CA MET A 1 2.46 81.13 0.23
C MET A 1 3.41 80.07 -0.32
N ARG A 2 3.31 78.82 0.14
CA ARG A 2 3.99 77.66 -0.47
C ARG A 2 2.89 76.65 -0.78
N GLN A 3 2.44 76.61 -2.04
CA GLN A 3 1.53 75.58 -2.51
C GLN A 3 2.29 74.24 -2.49
N ALA A 4 1.95 73.39 -1.52
CA ALA A 4 2.46 72.02 -1.45
C ALA A 4 1.76 71.17 -2.51
N ASN A 5 2.57 70.42 -3.26
CA ASN A 5 2.20 69.64 -4.43
C ASN A 5 1.41 68.37 -4.04
N SER A 6 0.16 68.56 -3.59
CA SER A 6 -0.74 67.53 -3.02
C SER A 6 -1.07 66.38 -3.99
N GLY A 7 -1.07 66.64 -5.30
CA GLY A 7 -1.38 65.63 -6.32
C GLY A 7 -0.34 64.52 -6.45
N LYS A 8 0.96 64.86 -6.33
CA LYS A 8 2.05 63.88 -6.44
C LYS A 8 2.13 62.98 -5.21
N ALA A 9 1.87 63.53 -4.02
CA ALA A 9 1.83 62.77 -2.77
C ALA A 9 0.66 61.77 -2.75
N ARG A 10 -0.52 62.17 -3.25
CA ARG A 10 -1.69 61.27 -3.36
C ARG A 10 -1.49 60.15 -4.38
N LEU A 11 -0.83 60.44 -5.52
CA LEU A 11 -0.52 59.43 -6.54
C LEU A 11 0.53 58.42 -6.07
N LEU A 12 1.55 58.86 -5.32
CA LEU A 12 2.55 57.98 -4.70
C LEU A 12 1.95 57.09 -3.60
N ILE A 13 1.02 57.60 -2.79
CA ILE A 13 0.33 56.81 -1.77
C ILE A 13 -0.58 55.74 -2.39
N LEU A 14 -1.25 56.04 -3.52
CA LEU A 14 -2.07 55.07 -4.26
C LEU A 14 -1.23 53.96 -4.93
N LEU A 15 -0.04 54.27 -5.44
CA LEU A 15 0.85 53.27 -6.06
C LEU A 15 1.49 52.33 -5.03
N ILE A 16 1.77 52.80 -3.81
CA ILE A 16 2.27 51.94 -2.71
C ILE A 16 1.16 51.04 -2.16
N ALA A 17 -0.10 51.50 -2.14
CA ALA A 17 -1.24 50.70 -1.68
C ALA A 17 -1.63 49.57 -2.66
N ILE A 18 -1.39 49.74 -3.97
CA ILE A 18 -1.67 48.72 -4.99
C ILE A 18 -0.55 47.66 -5.05
N ALA A 19 0.69 48.01 -4.69
CA ALA A 19 1.81 47.07 -4.59
C ALA A 19 1.81 46.21 -3.30
N ALA A 20 0.97 46.56 -2.31
CA ALA A 20 0.89 45.85 -1.03
C ALA A 20 -0.16 44.71 -1.00
N LEU A 21 -0.82 44.42 -2.13
CA LEU A 21 -1.92 43.44 -2.21
C LEU A 21 -1.56 42.16 -2.99
N SER A 22 -0.29 41.71 -2.93
CA SER A 22 0.16 40.53 -3.67
C SER A 22 1.03 39.53 -2.88
N VAL A 23 1.14 39.65 -1.55
CA VAL A 23 1.89 38.66 -0.76
C VAL A 23 1.09 38.21 0.45
N ALA A 24 0.14 37.33 0.21
CA ALA A 24 -0.47 36.50 1.25
C ALA A 24 -0.87 35.15 0.65
N ALA A 25 0.10 34.25 0.54
CA ALA A 25 -0.07 32.80 0.68
C ALA A 25 1.30 32.10 0.59
N VAL A 26 2.15 32.29 1.59
CA VAL A 26 3.06 31.24 2.03
C VAL A 26 2.57 30.78 3.39
N ALA A 27 1.58 29.89 3.34
CA ALA A 27 1.37 28.97 4.44
C ALA A 27 2.66 28.13 4.52
N CYS A 28 3.45 28.37 5.56
CA CYS A 28 4.47 27.42 6.00
C CYS A 28 3.71 26.22 6.57
N GLY A 29 3.25 25.34 5.69
CA GLY A 29 3.01 23.95 6.05
C GLY A 29 4.38 23.33 6.31
N SER A 30 4.51 22.64 7.43
CA SER A 30 5.68 21.84 7.75
C SER A 30 6.07 21.01 6.52
N ASP A 31 7.35 21.10 6.16
CA ASP A 31 8.01 20.23 5.20
C ASP A 31 8.12 18.84 5.84
N ASP A 32 7.00 18.12 5.88
CA ASP A 32 7.03 16.67 5.87
C ASP A 32 7.06 16.30 4.40
N GLY A 33 8.23 15.85 3.93
CA GLY A 33 8.44 15.22 2.63
C GLY A 33 7.66 13.91 2.52
N GLY A 34 6.34 13.98 2.56
CA GLY A 34 5.44 12.93 2.17
C GLY A 34 5.16 13.10 0.69
N VAL A 35 5.75 12.23 -0.12
CA VAL A 35 5.36 12.03 -1.52
C VAL A 35 3.96 11.40 -1.52
N GLY A 36 2.94 12.20 -1.21
CA GLY A 36 1.55 11.89 -1.43
C GLY A 36 1.21 12.23 -2.87
N LYS A 37 1.71 11.44 -3.84
CA LYS A 37 1.03 11.42 -5.14
C LYS A 37 -0.41 11.03 -4.88
N SER A 38 -1.35 11.82 -5.38
CA SER A 38 -2.76 11.45 -5.47
C SER A 38 -2.85 10.05 -6.08
N PHE A 39 -3.15 9.05 -5.26
CA PHE A 39 -3.40 7.69 -5.73
C PHE A 39 -4.83 7.65 -6.30
N ASP A 40 -4.94 7.38 -7.60
CA ASP A 40 -6.22 7.15 -8.30
C ASP A 40 -6.67 5.67 -8.17
N GLY A 41 -6.19 4.98 -7.14
CA GLY A 41 -6.47 3.58 -6.85
C GLY A 41 -7.53 3.41 -5.76
N PRO A 42 -8.11 2.20 -5.60
CA PRO A 42 -9.18 1.96 -4.63
C PRO A 42 -8.72 2.03 -3.16
N ILE A 43 -7.42 2.02 -2.91
CA ILE A 43 -6.79 2.16 -1.59
C ILE A 43 -5.39 2.77 -1.73
N ALA A 44 -4.91 3.47 -0.71
CA ALA A 44 -3.53 3.93 -0.64
C ALA A 44 -2.58 2.73 -0.56
N LYS A 45 -1.50 2.73 -1.36
CA LYS A 45 -0.51 1.64 -1.33
C LYS A 45 0.26 1.59 0.00
N ILE A 46 0.45 2.75 0.63
CA ILE A 46 1.06 2.90 1.95
C ILE A 46 0.13 3.77 2.81
N ASP A 47 -0.39 3.18 3.88
CA ASP A 47 -1.16 3.82 4.94
C ASP A 47 -0.32 3.79 6.22
N ALA A 48 0.17 4.97 6.61
CA ALA A 48 1.06 5.18 7.75
C ALA A 48 0.34 5.32 9.09
N THR A 49 -0.87 4.76 9.23
CA THR A 49 -1.58 4.68 10.51
C THR A 49 -0.71 4.08 11.63
N ASP A 50 -0.87 4.60 12.85
CA ASP A 50 -0.16 4.12 14.05
C ASP A 50 -0.76 2.81 14.60
N ARG A 51 -1.84 2.29 14.01
CA ARG A 51 -2.46 1.03 14.44
C ARG A 51 -1.50 -0.15 14.19
N VAL A 52 -1.34 -0.97 15.24
CA VAL A 52 -0.65 -2.25 15.18
C VAL A 52 -1.70 -3.35 14.99
N TYR A 53 -1.77 -3.91 13.79
CA TYR A 53 -2.62 -5.01 13.42
C TYR A 53 -2.04 -6.35 13.87
N THR A 54 -2.94 -7.28 14.14
CA THR A 54 -2.69 -8.66 14.53
C THR A 54 -3.46 -9.61 13.61
N ILE A 55 -3.17 -10.92 13.71
CA ILE A 55 -3.99 -11.94 13.03
C ILE A 55 -5.45 -11.85 13.47
N GLN A 56 -5.73 -11.53 14.75
CA GLN A 56 -7.08 -11.51 15.28
C GLN A 56 -7.94 -10.42 14.61
N ASP A 57 -7.37 -9.26 14.30
CA ASP A 57 -8.07 -8.18 13.59
C ASP A 57 -8.63 -8.67 12.24
N LEU A 58 -7.86 -9.51 11.52
CA LEU A 58 -8.33 -10.11 10.26
C LEU A 58 -9.41 -11.15 10.50
N LEU A 59 -9.26 -12.01 11.52
CA LEU A 59 -10.23 -13.06 11.84
C LEU A 59 -11.58 -12.49 12.24
N ASP A 60 -11.59 -11.42 13.04
CA ASP A 60 -12.81 -10.73 13.48
C ASP A 60 -13.54 -10.07 12.31
N ALA A 61 -12.80 -9.66 11.28
CA ALA A 61 -13.34 -9.16 10.01
C ALA A 61 -13.83 -10.27 9.05
N GLY A 62 -13.81 -11.53 9.48
CA GLY A 62 -14.32 -12.68 8.72
C GLY A 62 -13.28 -13.39 7.84
N PHE A 63 -12.01 -13.00 7.92
CA PHE A 63 -10.92 -13.71 7.24
C PHE A 63 -10.85 -15.18 7.68
N LYS A 64 -10.73 -16.08 6.72
CA LYS A 64 -10.59 -17.52 6.96
C LYS A 64 -9.12 -17.92 6.90
N LYS A 65 -8.48 -17.99 8.08
CA LYS A 65 -7.12 -18.52 8.21
C LYS A 65 -7.02 -19.94 7.64
N SER A 66 -5.99 -20.17 6.84
CA SER A 66 -5.59 -21.50 6.38
C SER A 66 -4.29 -21.95 7.02
N LYS A 67 -3.26 -21.09 7.03
CA LYS A 67 -1.93 -21.40 7.55
C LYS A 67 -1.34 -20.22 8.31
N THR A 68 -0.53 -20.53 9.31
CA THR A 68 0.46 -19.60 9.86
C THR A 68 1.83 -20.13 9.42
N TYR A 69 2.66 -19.26 8.84
CA TYR A 69 3.97 -19.63 8.37
C TYR A 69 5.04 -19.39 9.43
N ASP A 70 6.04 -20.26 9.43
CA ASP A 70 7.30 -19.99 10.15
C ASP A 70 8.02 -18.82 9.48
N VAL A 71 8.46 -17.86 10.28
CA VAL A 71 9.11 -16.62 9.84
C VAL A 71 10.62 -16.79 9.67
N GLU A 72 11.18 -17.97 9.94
CA GLU A 72 12.60 -18.25 9.67
C GLU A 72 12.96 -17.90 8.21
N GLY A 73 13.98 -17.06 8.03
CA GLY A 73 14.43 -16.58 6.72
C GLY A 73 13.64 -15.39 6.14
N LEU A 74 12.65 -14.85 6.87
CA LEU A 74 11.97 -13.59 6.56
C LEU A 74 12.31 -12.52 7.64
N PRO A 75 13.34 -11.68 7.40
CA PRO A 75 13.83 -10.74 8.40
C PRO A 75 12.76 -9.76 8.90
N GLY A 76 12.69 -9.60 10.22
CA GLY A 76 11.84 -8.61 10.88
C GLY A 76 10.34 -8.95 10.95
N ALA A 77 9.87 -9.98 10.23
CA ALA A 77 8.50 -10.44 10.37
C ALA A 77 8.29 -11.12 11.73
N THR A 78 7.20 -10.76 12.41
CA THR A 78 6.81 -11.37 13.69
C THR A 78 5.84 -12.51 13.49
N GLU A 79 4.92 -12.37 12.53
CA GLU A 79 3.92 -13.38 12.18
C GLU A 79 3.61 -13.29 10.70
N VAL A 80 3.31 -14.42 10.06
CA VAL A 80 2.76 -14.45 8.71
C VAL A 80 1.56 -15.38 8.63
N LEU A 81 0.49 -14.86 8.05
CA LEU A 81 -0.80 -15.53 7.89
C LEU A 81 -1.09 -15.72 6.40
N TYR A 82 -1.54 -16.92 6.04
CA TYR A 82 -2.16 -17.18 4.75
C TYR A 82 -3.61 -17.63 4.93
N GLY A 83 -4.50 -17.13 4.07
CA GLY A 83 -5.90 -17.51 4.09
C GLY A 83 -6.73 -16.74 3.08
N PHE A 84 -8.03 -16.66 3.37
CA PHE A 84 -9.02 -16.28 2.37
C PHE A 84 -10.00 -15.24 2.90
N TYR A 85 -10.36 -14.29 2.04
CA TYR A 85 -11.45 -13.35 2.28
C TYR A 85 -12.16 -13.00 0.97
N GLY A 86 -13.44 -12.73 1.04
CA GLY A 86 -14.21 -12.22 -0.09
C GLY A 86 -15.57 -11.73 0.41
N VAL A 87 -16.02 -10.61 -0.16
CA VAL A 87 -17.37 -10.06 0.10
C VAL A 87 -18.43 -11.12 -0.22
N ASP A 88 -18.22 -11.86 -1.31
CA ASP A 88 -18.97 -13.09 -1.61
C ASP A 88 -18.21 -14.31 -1.03
N PRO A 89 -18.81 -15.07 -0.10
CA PRO A 89 -18.18 -16.25 0.49
C PRO A 89 -17.89 -17.38 -0.52
N TYR A 90 -18.54 -17.35 -1.69
CA TYR A 90 -18.30 -18.29 -2.79
C TYR A 90 -17.24 -17.81 -3.78
N ASN A 91 -16.83 -16.54 -3.71
CA ASN A 91 -15.77 -15.95 -4.53
C ASN A 91 -14.68 -15.31 -3.64
N ARG A 92 -14.08 -16.13 -2.78
CA ARG A 92 -13.01 -15.70 -1.90
C ARG A 92 -11.69 -15.62 -2.63
N GLN A 93 -10.94 -14.58 -2.31
CA GLN A 93 -9.59 -14.34 -2.77
C GLN A 93 -8.60 -14.78 -1.70
N GLU A 94 -7.37 -15.02 -2.12
CA GLU A 94 -6.25 -15.44 -1.29
C GLU A 94 -5.38 -14.26 -0.88
N TYR A 95 -4.83 -14.33 0.33
CA TYR A 95 -3.99 -13.29 0.88
C TYR A 95 -2.84 -13.89 1.68
N GLU A 96 -1.72 -13.16 1.67
CA GLU A 96 -0.63 -13.35 2.62
C GLU A 96 -0.42 -12.04 3.40
N ALA A 97 -0.69 -12.08 4.70
CA ALA A 97 -0.50 -10.95 5.60
C ALA A 97 0.78 -11.18 6.41
N ARG A 98 1.74 -10.26 6.30
CA ARG A 98 3.00 -10.27 7.03
C ARG A 98 2.98 -9.15 8.06
N PHE A 99 3.15 -9.49 9.32
CA PHE A 99 3.15 -8.54 10.43
C PHE A 99 4.57 -8.24 10.86
N TYR A 100 4.81 -6.98 11.18
CA TYR A 100 6.08 -6.47 11.68
C TYR A 100 5.85 -5.78 13.03
N PRO A 101 6.92 -5.44 13.79
CA PRO A 101 6.77 -4.75 15.07
C PRO A 101 6.20 -3.32 14.95
N SER A 102 6.33 -2.69 13.79
CA SER A 102 5.88 -1.31 13.53
C SER A 102 5.76 -1.02 12.04
N HIS A 103 5.12 0.09 11.68
CA HIS A 103 5.08 0.60 10.31
C HIS A 103 6.48 0.82 9.73
N ALA A 104 7.38 1.45 10.51
CA ALA A 104 8.75 1.69 10.08
C ALA A 104 9.47 0.38 9.68
N ARG A 105 9.28 -0.71 10.43
CA ARG A 105 9.87 -2.01 10.08
C ARG A 105 9.17 -2.67 8.90
N ALA A 106 7.86 -2.54 8.77
CA ALA A 106 7.13 -3.01 7.58
C ALA A 106 7.66 -2.36 6.30
N ILE A 107 7.98 -1.06 6.34
CA ILE A 107 8.60 -0.34 5.22
C ILE A 107 10.05 -0.78 4.99
N GLU A 108 10.89 -0.74 6.04
CA GLU A 108 12.34 -0.93 5.92
C GLU A 108 12.74 -2.30 5.37
N VAL A 109 12.05 -3.36 5.80
CA VAL A 109 12.38 -4.75 5.39
C VAL A 109 11.27 -5.44 4.60
N GLY A 110 10.01 -5.04 4.81
CA GLY A 110 8.87 -5.76 4.24
C GLY A 110 8.64 -5.49 2.75
N ILE A 111 8.94 -4.27 2.28
CA ILE A 111 8.80 -3.87 0.87
C ILE A 111 9.64 -4.77 -0.03
N ASP A 112 10.94 -4.92 0.26
CA ASP A 112 11.87 -5.67 -0.60
C ASP A 112 11.44 -7.14 -0.78
N TYR A 113 10.96 -7.77 0.29
CA TYR A 113 10.43 -9.14 0.23
C TYR A 113 9.03 -9.24 -0.39
N ALA A 114 8.25 -8.16 -0.42
CA ALA A 114 6.94 -8.12 -1.07
C ALA A 114 7.10 -7.88 -2.58
N ASP A 115 7.96 -6.94 -2.97
CA ASP A 115 8.33 -6.67 -4.37
C ASP A 115 8.89 -7.92 -5.05
N GLU A 116 9.72 -8.70 -4.36
CA GLU A 116 10.26 -9.96 -4.91
C GLU A 116 9.14 -10.92 -5.36
N VAL A 117 8.03 -10.99 -4.65
CA VAL A 117 7.03 -12.06 -4.84
C VAL A 117 5.70 -11.57 -5.40
N THR A 118 5.63 -10.31 -5.84
CA THR A 118 4.43 -9.71 -6.42
C THR A 118 4.68 -9.16 -7.81
N GLY A 119 3.60 -9.08 -8.60
CA GLY A 119 3.63 -8.52 -9.94
C GLY A 119 4.06 -9.51 -11.02
N PRO A 120 4.19 -9.06 -12.28
CA PRO A 120 4.45 -9.93 -13.42
C PRO A 120 5.83 -10.62 -13.36
N GLU A 121 6.81 -9.99 -12.71
CA GLU A 121 8.20 -10.48 -12.59
C GLU A 121 8.47 -11.17 -11.25
N ALA A 122 7.43 -11.56 -10.51
CA ALA A 122 7.56 -12.17 -9.20
C ALA A 122 8.43 -13.44 -9.24
N VAL A 123 9.34 -13.54 -8.28
CA VAL A 123 10.22 -14.68 -8.06
C VAL A 123 9.43 -15.78 -7.34
N ILE A 124 8.93 -16.75 -8.12
CA ILE A 124 8.06 -17.85 -7.66
C ILE A 124 8.64 -19.25 -7.95
N LEU A 125 9.95 -19.32 -8.18
CA LEU A 125 10.67 -20.56 -8.38
C LEU A 125 11.52 -20.89 -7.15
N LYS A 126 11.47 -22.16 -6.73
CA LYS A 126 12.08 -22.64 -5.48
C LYS A 126 13.59 -22.39 -5.39
N ASP A 127 14.28 -22.40 -6.53
CA ASP A 127 15.73 -22.32 -6.58
C ASP A 127 16.26 -20.89 -6.44
N ILE A 128 15.41 -19.89 -6.71
CA ILE A 128 15.80 -18.47 -6.72
C ILE A 128 15.06 -17.62 -5.68
N GLN A 129 13.91 -18.05 -5.17
CA GLN A 129 13.20 -17.30 -4.12
C GLN A 129 13.98 -17.34 -2.80
N ARG A 130 14.17 -16.16 -2.19
CA ARG A 130 14.94 -16.02 -0.93
C ARG A 130 14.24 -16.69 0.23
N TRP A 131 12.93 -16.49 0.35
CA TRP A 131 12.12 -17.09 1.41
C TRP A 131 11.08 -18.06 0.86
N LYS A 132 11.32 -19.35 1.09
CA LYS A 132 10.60 -20.47 0.43
C LYS A 132 9.32 -20.89 1.15
N VAL A 133 9.15 -20.50 2.41
CA VAL A 133 7.92 -20.78 3.15
C VAL A 133 6.76 -20.03 2.49
N GLY A 134 5.65 -20.72 2.24
CA GLY A 134 4.51 -20.17 1.51
C GLY A 134 4.64 -20.14 -0.03
N LEU A 135 5.77 -20.59 -0.61
CA LEU A 135 6.00 -20.54 -2.05
C LEU A 135 4.87 -21.20 -2.87
N THR A 136 4.38 -22.35 -2.41
CA THR A 136 3.26 -23.05 -3.09
C THR A 136 2.01 -22.18 -3.15
N GLU A 137 1.73 -21.40 -2.10
CA GLU A 137 0.57 -20.52 -2.04
C GLU A 137 0.78 -19.20 -2.79
N ARG A 138 2.01 -18.77 -3.08
CA ARG A 138 2.26 -17.60 -3.96
C ARG A 138 2.10 -17.92 -5.45
N ARG A 139 1.91 -19.20 -5.79
CA ARG A 139 1.79 -19.71 -7.16
C ARG A 139 0.33 -20.01 -7.49
N GLN A 140 -0.04 -19.78 -8.74
CA GLN A 140 -1.31 -20.24 -9.30
C GLN A 140 -1.10 -21.02 -10.60
N CYS A 141 -1.99 -21.97 -10.84
CA CYS A 141 -1.99 -22.78 -12.05
C CYS A 141 -2.87 -22.12 -13.11
N ALA A 142 -2.28 -21.75 -14.24
CA ALA A 142 -3.05 -21.32 -15.41
C ALA A 142 -3.32 -22.55 -16.28
N GLY A 143 -4.61 -22.88 -16.45
CA GLY A 143 -5.02 -23.95 -17.36
C GLY A 143 -4.96 -23.48 -18.81
N ASN A 144 -4.32 -24.25 -19.70
CA ASN A 144 -4.33 -23.98 -21.15
C ASN A 144 -5.58 -24.55 -21.84
N GLY A 145 -6.72 -24.67 -21.15
CA GLY A 145 -7.97 -25.20 -21.71
C GLY A 145 -7.94 -26.69 -22.09
N GLY A 146 -6.90 -27.45 -21.74
CA GLY A 146 -6.78 -28.89 -22.00
C GLY A 146 -6.76 -29.76 -20.73
N HIS A 147 -6.88 -31.08 -20.88
CA HIS A 147 -6.90 -32.09 -19.79
C HIS A 147 -5.57 -32.25 -19.00
N HIS A 148 -4.62 -31.34 -19.16
CA HIS A 148 -3.34 -31.38 -18.45
C HIS A 148 -3.41 -30.43 -17.26
N SER A 149 -2.77 -30.79 -16.15
CA SER A 149 -2.54 -29.83 -15.06
C SER A 149 -1.82 -28.62 -15.64
N GLY A 150 -2.47 -27.46 -15.63
CA GLY A 150 -1.90 -26.20 -16.11
C GLY A 150 -0.54 -25.91 -15.47
N LYS A 151 0.30 -25.12 -16.13
CA LYS A 151 1.58 -24.74 -15.52
C LYS A 151 1.30 -23.90 -14.27
N CYS A 152 1.84 -24.35 -13.14
CA CYS A 152 1.67 -23.71 -11.83
C CYS A 152 2.80 -22.72 -11.54
N ASP A 153 3.32 -22.04 -12.56
CA ASP A 153 4.45 -21.11 -12.49
C ASP A 153 4.01 -19.67 -12.76
N ASN A 154 2.77 -19.32 -12.38
CA ASN A 154 2.26 -17.95 -12.47
C ASN A 154 2.16 -17.33 -11.08
N PRO A 155 2.46 -16.03 -10.94
CA PRO A 155 2.26 -15.33 -9.68
C PRO A 155 0.77 -15.25 -9.35
N LYS A 156 0.46 -15.43 -8.08
CA LYS A 156 -0.90 -15.26 -7.54
C LYS A 156 -1.17 -13.83 -7.09
N TYR A 157 -0.15 -13.19 -6.54
CA TYR A 157 -0.23 -11.84 -6.00
C TYR A 157 0.38 -10.87 -7.00
N PHE A 158 -0.40 -9.89 -7.47
CA PHE A 158 0.08 -8.88 -8.42
C PHE A 158 0.39 -7.54 -7.76
N ASP A 159 -0.06 -7.32 -6.52
CA ASP A 159 0.30 -6.17 -5.73
C ASP A 159 0.07 -6.42 -4.23
N TYR A 160 0.49 -5.47 -3.42
CA TYR A 160 0.33 -5.45 -1.98
C TYR A 160 0.09 -4.02 -1.47
N VAL A 161 -0.44 -3.93 -0.25
CA VAL A 161 -0.53 -2.67 0.50
C VAL A 161 0.25 -2.79 1.81
N ILE A 162 0.67 -1.64 2.34
CA ILE A 162 1.24 -1.52 3.68
C ILE A 162 0.28 -0.70 4.52
N VAL A 163 -0.25 -1.27 5.60
CA VAL A 163 -1.20 -0.60 6.50
C VAL A 163 -0.69 -0.77 7.93
N GLY A 164 -0.26 0.34 8.55
CA GLY A 164 0.41 0.29 9.84
C GLY A 164 1.59 -0.68 9.80
N ASN A 165 1.61 -1.66 10.69
CA ASN A 165 2.66 -2.69 10.77
C ASN A 165 2.48 -3.90 9.82
N MET A 166 1.48 -3.91 8.95
CA MET A 166 1.14 -5.06 8.12
C MET A 166 1.47 -4.82 6.65
N VAL A 167 2.12 -5.79 6.02
CA VAL A 167 2.24 -5.89 4.56
C VAL A 167 1.27 -6.97 4.08
N LEU A 168 0.28 -6.58 3.27
CA LEU A 168 -0.81 -7.44 2.82
C LEU A 168 -0.71 -7.67 1.31
N LEU A 169 -0.31 -8.88 0.91
CA LEU A 169 -0.27 -9.32 -0.48
C LEU A 169 -1.65 -9.84 -0.87
N CYS A 170 -2.18 -9.36 -1.99
CA CYS A 170 -3.56 -9.63 -2.39
C CYS A 170 -3.62 -10.33 -3.74
N GLN A 171 -4.41 -11.40 -3.84
CA GLN A 171 -4.57 -12.12 -5.08
C GLN A 171 -5.08 -11.19 -6.18
N GLY A 172 -4.59 -11.36 -7.39
CA GLY A 172 -5.07 -10.62 -8.56
C GLY A 172 -4.45 -11.14 -9.83
N LYS A 173 -4.99 -10.71 -10.96
CA LYS A 173 -4.40 -10.99 -12.30
C LYS A 173 -3.57 -9.82 -12.83
N ASP A 174 -3.67 -8.68 -12.17
CA ASP A 174 -2.99 -7.42 -12.43
C ASP A 174 -3.02 -6.57 -11.14
N SER A 175 -2.21 -5.52 -11.10
CA SER A 175 -2.11 -4.64 -9.93
C SER A 175 -3.46 -4.00 -9.53
N PRO A 176 -4.26 -3.43 -10.44
CA PRO A 176 -5.58 -2.88 -10.09
C PRO A 176 -6.51 -3.90 -9.42
N THR A 177 -6.56 -5.13 -9.93
CA THR A 177 -7.39 -6.20 -9.33
C THR A 177 -6.87 -6.57 -7.94
N SER A 178 -5.56 -6.73 -7.77
CA SER A 178 -4.95 -7.01 -6.45
C SER A 178 -5.25 -5.90 -5.45
N LEU A 179 -5.08 -4.64 -5.83
CA LEU A 179 -5.34 -3.49 -4.95
C LEU A 179 -6.82 -3.34 -4.61
N GLN A 180 -7.74 -3.68 -5.53
CA GLN A 180 -9.17 -3.73 -5.21
C GLN A 180 -9.47 -4.80 -4.14
N HIS A 181 -8.89 -5.99 -4.25
CA HIS A 181 -9.09 -7.03 -3.23
C HIS A 181 -8.48 -6.63 -1.87
N CYS A 182 -7.33 -5.94 -1.87
CA CYS A 182 -6.82 -5.33 -0.64
C CYS A 182 -7.82 -4.32 -0.05
N ALA A 183 -8.38 -3.44 -0.88
CA ALA A 183 -9.36 -2.44 -0.46
C ALA A 183 -10.61 -3.09 0.15
N ASP A 184 -11.12 -4.15 -0.48
CA ASP A 184 -12.29 -4.88 -0.01
C ASP A 184 -12.05 -5.48 1.39
N LEU A 185 -10.91 -6.15 1.61
CA LEU A 185 -10.56 -6.68 2.93
C LEU A 185 -10.35 -5.56 3.95
N MET A 186 -9.60 -4.51 3.60
CA MET A 186 -9.30 -3.43 4.54
C MET A 186 -10.55 -2.63 4.92
N SER A 187 -11.56 -2.54 4.05
CA SER A 187 -12.82 -1.84 4.35
C SER A 187 -13.61 -2.42 5.54
N VAL A 188 -13.34 -3.67 5.92
CA VAL A 188 -13.97 -4.35 7.07
C VAL A 188 -13.01 -4.60 8.24
N VAL A 189 -11.72 -4.32 8.05
CA VAL A 189 -10.67 -4.48 9.08
C VAL A 189 -10.36 -3.15 9.76
N GLN A 190 -10.38 -2.04 9.01
CA GLN A 190 -10.01 -0.70 9.49
C GLN A 190 -11.03 -0.10 10.45
#